data_AF-A0A397BNT5-F1
#
_entry.id   AF-A0A397BNT5-F1
#
_cell.length_a   1.000
_cell.length_b   1.000
_cell.length_c   1.000
_cell.angle_alpha   90.00
_cell.angle_beta   90.00
_cell.angle_gamma   90.00
#
_symmetry.space_group_name_H-M   'P 1'
#
loop_
_entity.id
_entity.type
_entity.pdbx_description
1 polymer ?
#
loop_
_entity_poly.entity_id
_entity_poly.type
_entity_poly.pdbx_seq_one_letter_code
_entity_poly.pdbx_strand_id
1 'polypeptide(L)'
;MKGQSTAPRDVKFLQVSAAPGDFSCGVTVANAVRCWGDNHRKQGSPPDVSFALVSTSRLSACGIQAGDKTVVCWGMTEGVTNVPKGVAFDELTLGWDHGCGILSRTGRVQCWGHNSNGRLDVPAKLYG
;
A
#
# COMPACT_ATOMS: atom_id res chain seq x y z
N MET A 1 -15.11 1.43 19.00
CA MET A 1 -15.03 0.46 17.89
C MET A 1 -15.84 0.99 16.72
N LYS A 2 -15.25 0.96 15.53
CA LYS A 2 -15.86 0.96 14.19
C LYS A 2 -16.23 2.30 13.54
N GLY A 3 -15.38 2.68 12.60
CA GLY A 3 -15.66 3.63 11.53
C GLY A 3 -15.07 3.19 10.18
N GLN A 4 -14.50 1.99 10.09
CA GLN A 4 -13.84 1.46 8.88
C GLN A 4 -14.82 1.20 7.72
N SER A 5 -16.11 0.99 8.03
CA SER A 5 -17.18 0.91 7.03
C SER A 5 -17.86 2.25 6.75
N THR A 6 -17.47 3.34 7.43
CA THR A 6 -18.05 4.67 7.28
C THR A 6 -17.06 5.58 6.54
N ALA A 7 -16.96 5.38 5.22
CA ALA A 7 -16.12 6.23 4.39
C ALA A 7 -16.58 7.71 4.44
N PRO A 8 -15.65 8.67 4.30
CA PRO A 8 -15.99 10.09 4.25
C PRO A 8 -16.97 10.40 3.10
N ARG A 9 -18.12 11.00 3.43
CA ARG A 9 -19.23 11.23 2.47
C ARG A 9 -18.93 12.31 1.44
N ASP A 10 -18.10 13.29 1.80
CA ASP A 10 -17.80 14.46 0.96
C ASP A 10 -16.47 14.32 0.21
N VAL A 11 -15.98 13.09 0.06
CA VAL A 11 -14.71 12.80 -0.63
C VAL A 11 -14.98 11.87 -1.80
N LYS A 12 -14.48 12.24 -2.98
CA LYS A 12 -14.51 11.39 -4.18
C LYS A 12 -13.22 10.59 -4.27
N PHE A 13 -13.35 9.29 -4.47
CA PHE A 13 -12.24 8.34 -4.52
C PHE A 13 -12.06 7.76 -5.92
N LEU A 14 -10.79 7.59 -6.32
CA LEU A 14 -10.38 6.84 -7.51
C LEU A 14 -10.13 5.37 -7.20
N GLN A 15 -9.66 5.08 -5.98
CA GLN A 15 -9.27 3.75 -5.54
C GLN A 15 -9.44 3.62 -4.02
N VAL A 16 -9.75 2.42 -3.54
CA VAL A 16 -9.89 2.10 -2.11
C VAL A 16 -9.16 0.79 -1.78
N SER A 17 -8.66 0.68 -0.55
CA SER A 17 -8.04 -0.50 0.03
C SER A 17 -8.56 -0.70 1.45
N ALA A 18 -9.07 -1.89 1.75
CA ALA A 18 -9.58 -2.25 3.06
C ALA A 18 -8.57 -3.12 3.82
N ALA A 19 -8.33 -2.81 5.08
CA ALA A 19 -7.32 -3.46 5.89
C ALA A 19 -7.91 -4.51 6.84
N PRO A 20 -7.17 -5.60 7.12
CA PRO A 20 -7.57 -6.56 8.16
C PRO A 20 -7.42 -6.01 9.59
N GLY A 21 -6.80 -4.84 9.80
CA GLY A 21 -6.69 -4.19 11.10
C GLY A 21 -7.67 -3.04 11.31
N ASP A 22 -8.90 -3.17 10.81
CA ASP A 22 -10.01 -2.26 11.09
C ASP A 22 -9.80 -0.81 10.65
N PHE A 23 -9.10 -0.59 9.54
CA PHE A 23 -9.05 0.70 8.85
C PHE A 23 -9.19 0.50 7.34
N SER A 24 -9.40 1.59 6.63
CA SER A 24 -9.41 1.60 5.17
C SER A 24 -8.80 2.90 4.69
N CYS A 25 -8.22 2.88 3.50
CA CYS A 25 -7.66 4.06 2.85
C CYS A 25 -8.15 4.11 1.42
N GLY A 26 -8.16 5.31 0.84
CA GLY A 26 -8.41 5.49 -0.58
C GLY A 26 -7.68 6.68 -1.14
N VAL A 27 -7.32 6.59 -2.43
CA VAL A 27 -6.80 7.71 -3.21
C VAL A 27 -7.98 8.52 -3.71
N THR A 28 -7.93 9.82 -3.46
CA THR A 28 -8.97 10.78 -3.87
C THR A 28 -8.76 11.25 -5.31
N VAL A 29 -9.76 11.89 -5.91
CA VAL A 29 -9.63 12.53 -7.24
C VAL A 29 -8.61 13.67 -7.28
N ALA A 30 -8.18 14.17 -6.12
CA ALA A 30 -7.10 15.15 -5.98
C ALA A 30 -5.73 14.49 -5.74
N ASN A 31 -5.62 13.16 -5.93
CA ASN A 31 -4.43 12.35 -5.66
C ASN A 31 -3.95 12.38 -4.20
N ALA A 32 -4.71 12.91 -3.25
CA ALA A 32 -4.43 12.75 -1.82
C ALA A 32 -4.94 11.40 -1.32
N VAL A 33 -4.32 10.82 -0.29
CA VAL A 33 -4.87 9.64 0.42
C VAL A 33 -5.74 10.11 1.59
N ARG A 34 -6.89 9.47 1.77
CA ARG A 34 -7.72 9.60 2.98
C ARG A 34 -7.93 8.23 3.58
N CYS A 35 -7.70 8.13 4.89
CA CYS A 35 -7.90 6.90 5.65
C CYS A 35 -8.96 7.12 6.74
N TRP A 36 -9.68 6.05 7.06
CA TRP A 36 -10.74 6.07 8.07
C TRP A 36 -10.80 4.73 8.82
N GLY A 37 -11.33 4.75 10.04
CA GLY A 37 -11.29 3.61 10.96
C GLY A 37 -10.17 3.74 11.99
N ASP A 38 -9.54 2.62 12.33
CA ASP A 38 -8.50 2.57 13.35
C ASP A 38 -7.24 3.36 12.97
N ASN A 39 -6.62 4.00 13.97
CA ASN A 39 -5.41 4.81 13.79
C ASN A 39 -4.41 4.68 14.94
N HIS A 40 -4.44 3.59 15.73
CA HIS A 40 -3.59 3.50 16.94
C HIS A 40 -2.08 3.35 16.62
N ARG A 41 -1.72 3.00 15.38
CA ARG A 41 -0.33 2.96 14.88
C ARG A 41 0.00 4.09 13.92
N LYS A 42 -0.86 5.11 13.80
CA LYS A 42 -0.75 6.17 12.78
C LYS A 42 -1.02 5.66 11.34
N GLN A 43 -1.61 4.48 11.16
CA GLN A 43 -1.92 3.92 9.84
C GLN A 43 -3.05 4.66 9.10
N GLY A 44 -3.87 5.41 9.84
CA GLY A 44 -4.86 6.35 9.32
C GLY A 44 -4.32 7.77 9.10
N SER A 45 -3.02 8.00 9.26
CA SER A 45 -2.35 9.30 9.11
C SER A 45 -1.38 9.28 7.92
N PRO A 46 -1.89 9.31 6.67
CA PRO A 46 -1.04 9.31 5.48
C PRO A 46 -0.21 10.60 5.40
N PRO A 47 0.99 10.55 4.77
CA PRO A 47 1.79 11.74 4.52
C PRO A 47 1.15 12.63 3.46
N ASP A 48 1.46 13.93 3.50
CA ASP A 48 0.91 14.93 2.58
C ASP A 48 1.71 14.97 1.26
N VAL A 49 1.53 13.94 0.46
CA VAL A 49 2.09 13.83 -0.90
C VAL A 49 1.02 13.28 -1.85
N SER A 50 1.22 13.45 -3.16
CA SER A 50 0.32 12.91 -4.17
C SER A 50 0.59 11.42 -4.43
N PHE A 51 -0.47 10.62 -4.46
CA PHE A 51 -0.45 9.18 -4.67
C PHE A 51 -1.28 8.80 -5.89
N ALA A 52 -0.81 7.80 -6.62
CA ALA A 52 -1.56 7.13 -7.68
C ALA A 52 -2.34 5.92 -7.14
N LEU A 53 -1.81 5.25 -6.11
CA LEU A 53 -2.40 4.03 -5.55
C LEU A 53 -2.08 3.89 -4.06
N VAL A 54 -2.98 3.28 -3.28
CA VAL A 54 -2.74 2.89 -1.88
C VAL A 54 -3.08 1.42 -1.65
N SER A 55 -2.26 0.73 -0.87
CA SER A 55 -2.52 -0.63 -0.38
C SER A 55 -2.30 -0.69 1.13
N THR A 56 -3.14 -1.46 1.82
CA THR A 56 -3.19 -1.55 3.28
C THR A 56 -2.78 -2.94 3.77
N SER A 57 -1.92 -3.00 4.80
CA SER A 57 -1.62 -4.22 5.56
C SER A 57 -2.41 -4.24 6.87
N ARG A 58 -2.05 -5.11 7.83
CA ARG A 58 -2.73 -5.17 9.14
C ARG A 58 -2.62 -3.86 9.92
N LEU A 59 -1.44 -3.24 9.99
CA LEU A 59 -1.19 -2.08 10.86
C LEU A 59 -0.44 -0.95 10.15
N SER A 60 -0.32 -1.03 8.84
CA SER A 60 0.42 -0.08 8.01
C SER A 60 -0.26 0.07 6.66
N ALA A 61 0.06 1.14 5.95
CA ALA A 61 -0.32 1.31 4.56
C ALA A 61 0.87 1.83 3.78
N CYS A 62 0.88 1.54 2.49
CA CYS A 62 1.87 2.02 1.55
C CYS A 62 1.17 2.52 0.30
N GLY A 63 1.74 3.53 -0.35
CA GLY A 63 1.20 4.04 -1.60
C GLY A 63 2.29 4.34 -2.61
N ILE A 64 1.94 4.20 -3.88
CA ILE A 64 2.77 4.61 -5.01
C ILE A 64 2.57 6.11 -5.21
N GLN A 65 3.64 6.89 -5.15
CA GLN A 65 3.60 8.32 -5.40
C GLN A 65 3.27 8.62 -6.86
N ALA A 66 2.43 9.63 -7.12
CA ALA A 66 1.97 9.96 -8.47
C ALA A 66 3.07 10.52 -9.40
N GLY A 67 4.15 11.08 -8.82
CA GLY A 67 5.23 11.71 -9.57
C GLY A 67 6.25 10.71 -10.12
N ASP A 68 7.01 10.06 -9.24
CA ASP A 68 8.13 9.19 -9.60
C ASP A 68 7.83 7.69 -9.44
N LYS A 69 6.60 7.35 -9.04
CA LYS A 69 6.14 5.99 -8.78
C LYS A 69 6.94 5.23 -7.71
N THR A 70 7.67 5.94 -6.87
CA THR A 70 8.28 5.34 -5.68
C THR A 70 7.22 5.06 -4.62
N VAL A 71 7.51 4.15 -3.69
CA VAL A 71 6.57 3.75 -2.65
C VAL A 71 6.90 4.43 -1.33
N VAL A 72 5.88 5.00 -0.69
CA VAL A 72 5.96 5.55 0.67
C VAL A 72 5.02 4.77 1.57
N CYS A 73 5.53 4.37 2.74
CA CYS A 73 4.76 3.65 3.75
C CYS A 73 4.61 4.45 5.03
N TRP A 74 3.49 4.22 5.74
CA TRP A 74 3.20 4.82 7.04
C TRP A 74 2.45 3.81 7.94
N GLY A 75 2.40 4.10 9.24
CA GLY A 75 1.87 3.19 10.26
C GLY A 75 2.97 2.48 11.04
N MET A 76 2.81 1.18 11.31
CA MET A 76 3.83 0.37 11.99
C MET A 76 5.06 0.17 11.08
N THR A 77 6.26 0.40 11.62
CA THR A 77 7.52 0.56 10.87
C THR A 77 8.38 -0.71 10.76
N GLU A 78 7.76 -1.89 10.74
CA GLU A 78 8.48 -3.17 10.67
C GLU A 78 7.90 -4.08 9.58
N GLY A 79 8.76 -4.87 8.93
CA GLY A 79 8.35 -5.85 7.92
C GLY A 79 7.96 -5.21 6.58
N VAL A 80 6.66 -5.18 6.27
CA VAL A 80 6.09 -4.80 4.96
C VAL A 80 6.45 -3.36 4.53
N THR A 81 6.83 -2.50 5.46
CA THR A 81 7.26 -1.12 5.20
C THR A 81 8.71 -0.99 4.70
N ASN A 82 9.49 -2.08 4.71
CA ASN A 82 10.86 -2.11 4.19
C ASN A 82 10.87 -2.33 2.67
N VAL A 83 10.33 -1.35 1.94
CA VAL A 83 10.16 -1.42 0.48
C VAL A 83 11.51 -1.24 -0.24
N PRO A 84 11.75 -1.90 -1.39
CA PRO A 84 12.92 -1.66 -2.23
C PRO A 84 13.08 -0.18 -2.60
N LYS A 85 14.26 0.38 -2.32
CA LYS A 85 14.58 1.79 -2.58
C LYS A 85 15.04 2.02 -4.02
N GLY A 86 14.72 3.18 -4.57
CA GLY A 86 15.17 3.58 -5.92
C GLY A 86 14.48 2.83 -7.05
N VAL A 87 13.32 2.23 -6.77
CA VAL A 87 12.55 1.41 -7.69
C VAL A 87 11.15 2.00 -7.85
N ALA A 88 10.67 2.04 -9.09
CA ALA A 88 9.34 2.50 -9.47
C ALA A 88 8.39 1.31 -9.68
N PHE A 89 7.16 1.44 -9.19
CA PHE A 89 6.12 0.43 -9.28
C PHE A 89 4.87 0.96 -9.98
N ASP A 90 4.27 0.14 -10.85
CA ASP A 90 2.98 0.44 -11.47
C ASP A 90 1.81 -0.12 -10.66
N GLU A 91 2.03 -1.19 -9.91
CA GLU A 91 1.03 -1.83 -9.04
C GLU A 91 1.67 -2.22 -7.71
N LEU A 92 0.86 -2.21 -6.65
CA LEU A 92 1.29 -2.50 -5.29
C LEU A 92 0.20 -3.26 -4.53
N THR A 93 0.57 -4.38 -3.91
CA THR A 93 -0.30 -5.13 -3.01
C THR A 93 0.45 -5.47 -1.72
N LEU A 94 -0.23 -5.36 -0.59
CA LEU A 94 0.30 -5.71 0.72
C LEU A 94 -0.46 -6.90 1.31
N GLY A 95 0.29 -7.87 1.80
CA GLY A 95 -0.20 -8.90 2.72
C GLY A 95 -0.10 -8.46 4.18
N TRP A 96 -0.10 -9.42 5.09
CA TRP A 96 0.09 -9.14 6.53
C TRP A 96 1.50 -8.62 6.85
N ASP A 97 2.53 -9.25 6.28
CA ASP A 97 3.94 -9.08 6.64
C ASP A 97 4.88 -9.01 5.40
N HIS A 98 4.32 -9.05 4.20
CA HIS A 98 5.03 -8.95 2.92
C HIS A 98 4.27 -8.03 1.98
N GLY A 99 4.98 -7.49 0.98
CA GLY A 99 4.41 -6.72 -0.10
C GLY A 99 4.94 -7.23 -1.43
N CYS A 100 4.15 -7.04 -2.48
CA CYS A 100 4.55 -7.31 -3.85
C CYS A 100 4.13 -6.15 -4.74
N GLY A 101 4.89 -5.89 -5.80
CA GLY A 101 4.53 -4.89 -6.78
C GLY A 101 5.05 -5.24 -8.17
N ILE A 102 4.48 -4.59 -9.18
CA ILE A 102 4.90 -4.70 -10.58
C ILE A 102 5.86 -3.56 -10.88
N LEU A 103 7.09 -3.90 -11.29
CA LEU A 103 8.14 -2.95 -11.64
C LEU A 103 7.79 -2.19 -12.91
N SER A 104 7.76 -0.86 -12.86
CA SER A 104 7.36 -0.03 -14.00
C SER A 104 8.24 -0.22 -15.24
N ARG A 105 9.53 -0.49 -15.05
CA ARG A 105 10.49 -0.62 -16.16
C ARG A 105 10.42 -1.95 -16.88
N THR A 106 10.04 -3.02 -16.18
CA THR A 106 10.21 -4.39 -16.66
C THR A 106 8.92 -5.19 -16.67
N GLY A 107 7.85 -4.69 -16.05
CA GLY A 107 6.62 -5.45 -15.80
C GLY A 107 6.81 -6.64 -14.87
N ARG A 108 8.01 -6.81 -14.27
CA ARG A 108 8.30 -7.95 -13.39
C ARG A 108 7.72 -7.73 -12.00
N VAL A 109 7.28 -8.81 -11.37
CA VAL A 109 6.88 -8.81 -9.96
C VAL A 109 8.13 -8.82 -9.08
N GLN A 110 8.15 -7.92 -8.10
CA GLN A 110 9.11 -7.94 -7.00
C GLN A 110 8.34 -7.99 -5.68
N CYS A 111 8.66 -8.98 -4.84
CA CYS A 111 8.12 -9.13 -3.50
C CYS A 111 9.20 -8.87 -2.43
N TRP A 112 8.79 -8.40 -1.26
CA TRP A 112 9.67 -8.13 -0.11
C TRP A 112 8.94 -8.39 1.22
N GLY A 113 9.70 -8.39 2.32
CA GLY A 113 9.18 -8.61 3.67
C GLY A 113 9.44 -10.03 4.14
N HIS A 114 8.50 -10.61 4.88
CA HIS A 114 8.67 -11.92 5.50
C HIS A 114 8.41 -13.07 4.51
N ASN A 115 9.35 -14.02 4.41
CA ASN A 115 9.31 -15.13 3.45
C ASN A 115 8.87 -16.48 4.04
N SER A 116 8.07 -16.50 5.11
CA SER A 116 7.51 -17.78 5.56
C SER A 116 6.64 -18.41 4.47
N ASN A 117 6.71 -19.73 4.31
CA ASN A 117 5.97 -20.49 3.29
C ASN A 117 6.29 -20.11 1.82
N GLY A 118 7.45 -19.50 1.53
CA GLY A 118 7.85 -19.16 0.15
C GLY A 118 7.03 -18.02 -0.46
N ARG A 119 6.48 -17.11 0.35
CA ARG A 119 5.64 -15.98 -0.09
C ARG A 119 6.34 -15.01 -1.04
N LEU A 120 7.67 -14.97 -1.03
CA LEU A 120 8.47 -14.13 -1.92
C LEU A 120 8.95 -14.88 -3.17
N ASP A 121 8.65 -16.18 -3.29
CA ASP A 121 9.15 -17.02 -4.37
C ASP A 121 8.35 -16.74 -5.65
N VAL A 122 8.85 -15.80 -6.45
CA VAL A 122 8.24 -15.44 -7.73
C VAL A 122 8.73 -16.41 -8.82
N PRO A 123 7.84 -17.20 -9.46
CA PRO A 123 8.25 -18.19 -10.45
C PRO A 123 8.97 -17.57 -11.65
N ALA A 124 10.18 -18.05 -11.95
CA ALA A 124 10.98 -17.56 -13.08
C ALA A 124 10.28 -17.70 -14.45
N LYS A 125 9.34 -18.66 -14.58
CA LYS A 125 8.56 -18.89 -15.80
C LYS A 125 7.60 -17.75 -16.17
N LEU A 126 7.41 -16.77 -15.29
CA LEU A 126 6.57 -15.59 -15.58
C LEU A 126 7.21 -14.59 -16.54
N TYR A 127 8.51 -14.73 -16.84
CA TYR A 127 9.28 -13.67 -17.50
C TYR A 127 9.84 -14.01 -18.88
N GLY A 128 9.34 -15.08 -19.51
CA GLY A 128 9.47 -15.38 -20.94
C GLY A 128 10.86 -15.22 -21.54
#